data_AF-A0A090QJR3-F1
#
_entry.id   AF-A0A090QJR3-F1
#
_cell.length_a   1.000
_cell.length_b   1.000
_cell.length_c   1.000
_cell.angle_alpha   90.00
_cell.angle_beta   90.00
_cell.angle_gamma   90.00
#
_symmetry.space_group_name_H-M   'P 1'
#
loop_
_entity.id
_entity.type
_entity.pdbx_description
1 polymer ?
#
loop_
_entity_poly.entity_id
_entity_poly.type
_entity_poly.pdbx_seq_one_letter_code
_entity_poly.pdbx_strand_id
1 'polypeptide(L)'
;MFHPNKPVYKDHFGAGMDLAANGKQGDFYIHLGTRESFIAGGFYKPKKEILSSLRDAIDYNGADYKKILNKKSFKDTFHIINDGDSLKTAPKGYSQDHEHIDLLRLKTFAVQHDLTQNEVQADDFKAKCIEVYKEMKPFRAYLNKAVTV
;
A
#
# COMPACT_ATOMS: atom_id res chain seq x y z
N MET A 1 -8.66 -11.92 -23.29
CA MET A 1 -7.64 -11.07 -23.92
C MET A 1 -6.29 -11.77 -23.74
N PHE A 2 -5.62 -12.16 -24.83
CA PHE A 2 -4.30 -12.80 -24.78
C PHE A 2 -3.26 -11.77 -24.33
N HIS A 3 -2.43 -12.13 -23.37
CA HIS A 3 -1.36 -11.27 -22.86
C HIS A 3 -0.03 -11.94 -23.23
N PRO A 4 0.68 -11.49 -24.29
CA PRO A 4 1.78 -12.23 -24.92
C PRO A 4 2.94 -12.56 -23.97
N ASN A 5 3.08 -11.79 -22.89
CA ASN A 5 4.17 -11.94 -21.92
C ASN A 5 3.72 -12.61 -20.62
N LYS A 6 2.48 -13.10 -20.53
CA LYS A 6 2.00 -13.77 -19.31
C LYS A 6 2.52 -15.22 -19.30
N PRO A 7 3.15 -15.68 -18.21
CA PRO A 7 3.63 -17.05 -18.13
C PRO A 7 2.46 -18.04 -18.26
N VAL A 8 2.73 -19.19 -18.89
CA VAL A 8 1.75 -20.27 -19.11
C VAL A 8 1.24 -20.81 -17.78
N TYR A 9 2.12 -20.89 -16.79
CA TYR A 9 1.80 -21.33 -15.43
C TYR A 9 1.89 -20.16 -14.45
N LYS A 10 1.12 -20.27 -13.37
CA LYS A 10 1.27 -19.36 -12.23
C LYS A 10 2.64 -19.61 -11.59
N ASP A 11 3.39 -18.55 -11.38
CA ASP A 11 4.77 -18.58 -10.92
C ASP A 11 4.95 -17.98 -9.51
N HIS A 12 3.84 -17.72 -8.82
CA HIS A 12 3.81 -17.14 -7.48
C HIS A 12 2.59 -17.57 -6.64
N PHE A 13 2.75 -17.45 -5.33
CA PHE A 13 1.69 -17.50 -4.34
C PHE A 13 1.50 -16.12 -3.71
N GLY A 14 0.24 -15.77 -3.44
CA GLY A 14 -0.11 -14.53 -2.78
C GLY A 14 -1.04 -14.84 -1.62
N ALA A 15 -0.78 -14.23 -0.46
CA ALA A 15 -1.60 -14.37 0.73
C ALA A 15 -1.93 -12.99 1.30
N GLY A 16 -3.21 -12.61 1.27
CA GLY A 16 -3.73 -11.51 2.08
C GLY A 16 -4.06 -12.04 3.47
N MET A 17 -3.44 -11.48 4.49
CA MET A 17 -3.39 -12.09 5.82
C MET A 17 -4.57 -11.73 6.72
N ASP A 18 -5.16 -10.55 6.53
CA ASP A 18 -6.16 -10.01 7.45
C ASP A 18 -7.26 -9.19 6.73
N LEU A 19 -7.52 -9.45 5.44
CA LEU A 19 -8.57 -8.77 4.68
C LEU A 19 -9.95 -8.89 5.36
N ALA A 20 -10.53 -7.74 5.70
CA ALA A 20 -11.88 -7.69 6.24
C ALA A 20 -12.93 -7.99 5.15
N ALA A 21 -13.98 -8.74 5.50
CA ALA A 21 -15.05 -9.11 4.57
C ALA A 21 -15.78 -7.89 3.94
N ASN A 22 -15.78 -6.74 4.63
CA ASN A 22 -16.37 -5.49 4.15
C ASN A 22 -15.42 -4.65 3.28
N GLY A 23 -14.16 -5.06 3.10
CA GLY A 23 -13.14 -4.33 2.34
C GLY A 23 -12.68 -3.02 2.98
N LYS A 24 -13.09 -2.71 4.21
CA LYS A 24 -12.69 -1.51 4.99
C LYS A 24 -11.44 -1.77 5.83
N GLN A 25 -10.47 -2.46 5.25
CA GLN A 25 -9.17 -2.74 5.88
C GLN A 25 -8.10 -2.79 4.79
N GLY A 26 -7.05 -1.98 4.95
CA GLY A 26 -5.90 -2.00 4.05
C GLY A 26 -5.20 -3.34 4.20
N ASP A 27 -4.85 -3.99 3.10
CA ASP A 27 -4.34 -5.36 3.11
C ASP A 27 -2.97 -5.46 3.81
N PHE A 28 -2.63 -6.66 4.28
CA PHE A 28 -1.26 -7.09 4.52
C PHE A 28 -1.03 -8.32 3.66
N TYR A 29 -0.30 -8.10 2.57
CA TYR A 29 -0.14 -9.05 1.48
C TYR A 29 1.30 -9.56 1.43
N ILE A 30 1.45 -10.88 1.32
CA ILE A 30 2.75 -11.52 1.08
C ILE A 30 2.69 -12.18 -0.29
N HIS A 31 3.64 -11.80 -1.15
CA HIS A 31 3.88 -12.38 -2.47
C HIS A 31 5.15 -13.20 -2.45
N LEU A 32 5.06 -14.47 -2.82
CA LEU A 32 6.20 -15.37 -2.96
C LEU A 32 6.21 -15.95 -4.36
N GLY A 33 7.12 -15.47 -5.20
CA GLY A 33 7.25 -15.88 -6.59
C GLY A 33 8.62 -16.47 -6.89
N THR A 34 8.71 -17.12 -8.04
CA THR A 34 10.00 -17.63 -8.57
C THR A 34 10.91 -16.50 -9.06
N ARG A 35 10.32 -15.35 -9.45
CA ARG A 35 11.04 -14.19 -10.01
C ARG A 35 11.11 -13.01 -9.05
N GLU A 36 10.02 -12.75 -8.33
CA GLU A 36 9.89 -11.65 -7.38
C GLU A 36 9.19 -12.16 -6.12
N SER A 37 9.60 -11.63 -4.98
CA SER A 37 8.93 -11.84 -3.70
C SER A 37 8.88 -10.50 -3.00
N PHE A 38 7.78 -10.21 -2.32
CA PHE A 38 7.61 -8.94 -1.63
C PHE A 38 6.50 -9.00 -0.59
N ILE A 39 6.54 -8.06 0.34
CA ILE A 39 5.47 -7.79 1.29
C ILE A 39 4.86 -6.45 0.94
N ALA A 40 3.55 -6.39 0.76
CA ALA A 40 2.84 -5.16 0.47
C ALA A 40 1.71 -4.92 1.47
N GLY A 41 1.22 -3.68 1.53
CA GLY A 41 0.01 -3.41 2.30
C GLY A 41 -0.56 -2.02 2.09
N GLY A 42 -1.80 -1.85 2.54
CA GLY A 42 -2.63 -0.67 2.29
C GLY A 42 -3.73 -0.93 1.26
N PHE A 43 -4.13 0.11 0.54
CA PHE A 43 -5.21 0.05 -0.44
C PHE A 43 -4.65 0.18 -1.86
N TYR A 44 -4.52 -0.94 -2.57
CA TYR A 44 -4.19 -0.96 -3.99
C TYR A 44 -5.46 -0.77 -4.83
N LYS A 45 -5.53 0.33 -5.59
CA LYS A 45 -6.67 0.71 -6.44
C LYS A 45 -8.05 0.45 -5.78
N PRO A 46 -8.31 1.03 -4.60
CA PRO A 46 -9.56 0.79 -3.89
C PRO A 46 -10.77 1.35 -4.66
N LYS A 47 -11.97 0.88 -4.28
CA LYS A 47 -13.23 1.40 -4.81
C LYS A 47 -13.39 2.90 -4.48
N LYS A 48 -14.26 3.58 -5.24
CA LYS A 48 -14.46 5.03 -5.17
C LYS A 48 -14.81 5.51 -3.76
N GLU A 49 -15.60 4.75 -3.01
CA GLU A 49 -16.08 5.11 -1.67
C GLU A 49 -14.90 5.18 -0.69
N ILE A 50 -14.06 4.13 -0.68
CA ILE A 50 -12.83 4.07 0.11
C ILE A 50 -11.86 5.18 -0.30
N LEU A 51 -11.72 5.40 -1.60
CA LEU A 51 -10.86 6.45 -2.13
C LEU A 51 -11.32 7.86 -1.71
N SER A 52 -12.62 8.10 -1.58
CA SER A 52 -13.17 9.34 -1.04
C SER A 52 -12.80 9.50 0.43
N SER A 53 -13.07 8.49 1.25
CA SER A 53 -12.78 8.55 2.70
C SER A 53 -11.29 8.74 3.00
N LEU A 54 -10.41 8.14 2.19
CA LEU A 54 -8.96 8.34 2.30
C LEU A 54 -8.57 9.80 2.01
N ARG A 55 -9.20 10.43 1.01
CA ARG A 55 -8.95 11.84 0.68
C ARG A 55 -9.50 12.78 1.73
N ASP A 56 -10.68 12.51 2.28
CA ASP A 56 -11.26 13.30 3.37
C ASP A 56 -10.38 13.24 4.63
N ALA A 57 -9.82 12.07 4.95
CA ALA A 57 -8.83 11.97 6.02
C ALA A 57 -7.58 12.78 5.68
N ILE A 58 -7.02 12.66 4.47
CA ILE A 58 -5.84 13.44 4.09
C ILE A 58 -6.10 14.95 4.14
N ASP A 59 -7.28 15.42 3.74
CA ASP A 59 -7.69 16.83 3.86
C ASP A 59 -7.68 17.29 5.32
N TYR A 60 -8.23 16.48 6.23
CA TYR A 60 -8.33 16.82 7.65
C TYR A 60 -7.00 16.65 8.43
N ASN A 61 -6.24 15.59 8.18
CA ASN A 61 -5.04 15.23 8.95
C ASN A 61 -3.88 14.65 8.11
N GLY A 62 -3.70 15.14 6.89
CA GLY A 62 -2.63 14.68 5.99
C GLY A 62 -1.20 14.93 6.49
N ALA A 63 -0.99 15.88 7.42
CA ALA A 63 0.29 16.07 8.09
C ALA A 63 0.74 14.81 8.86
N ASP A 64 -0.18 14.11 9.53
CA ASP A 64 0.13 12.85 10.23
C ASP A 64 0.51 11.74 9.24
N TYR A 65 -0.20 11.66 8.11
CA TYR A 65 0.14 10.72 7.05
C TYR A 65 1.53 11.00 6.47
N LYS A 66 1.83 12.27 6.16
CA LYS A 66 3.16 12.70 5.73
C LYS A 66 4.22 12.37 6.79
N LYS A 67 3.94 12.51 8.08
CA LYS A 67 4.88 12.16 9.16
C LYS A 67 5.22 10.66 9.14
N ILE A 68 4.22 9.80 8.92
CA ILE A 68 4.43 8.35 8.77
C ILE A 68 5.30 8.07 7.54
N LEU A 69 4.92 8.60 6.37
CA LEU A 69 5.64 8.39 5.11
C LEU A 69 7.07 8.98 5.12
N ASN A 70 7.32 10.02 5.91
CA ASN A 70 8.62 10.67 6.01
C ASN A 70 9.51 10.15 7.14
N LYS A 71 9.04 9.22 7.98
CA LYS A 71 9.88 8.55 8.97
C LYS A 71 11.02 7.83 8.25
N LYS A 72 12.27 8.07 8.66
CA LYS A 72 13.46 7.52 7.99
C LYS A 72 13.39 5.99 7.85
N SER A 73 13.09 5.28 8.95
CA SER A 73 12.96 3.82 8.92
C SER A 73 11.84 3.34 7.99
N PHE A 74 10.76 4.11 7.84
CA PHE A 74 9.68 3.75 6.94
C PHE A 74 10.13 3.83 5.48
N LYS A 75 10.84 4.90 5.10
CA LYS A 75 11.43 5.07 3.76
C LYS A 75 12.53 4.05 3.46
N ASP A 76 13.32 3.68 4.47
CA ASP A 76 14.36 2.65 4.32
C ASP A 76 13.73 1.25 4.15
N THR A 77 12.52 1.04 4.68
CA THR A 77 11.83 -0.26 4.60
C THR A 77 10.94 -0.37 3.38
N PHE A 78 10.27 0.72 2.99
CA PHE A 78 9.18 0.68 2.02
C PHE A 78 9.37 1.69 0.90
N HIS A 79 9.02 1.27 -0.31
CA HIS A 79 8.69 2.20 -1.38
C HIS A 79 7.16 2.33 -1.53
N ILE A 80 6.71 3.51 -1.95
CA ILE A 80 5.31 3.77 -2.26
C ILE A 80 5.00 3.16 -3.63
N ILE A 81 3.93 2.37 -3.71
CA ILE A 81 3.48 1.81 -4.99
C ILE A 81 2.91 2.96 -5.83
N ASN A 82 3.56 3.24 -6.94
CA ASN A 82 3.16 4.27 -7.90
C ASN A 82 2.92 3.64 -9.27
N ASP A 83 1.65 3.41 -9.60
CA ASP A 83 1.23 2.82 -10.88
C ASP A 83 1.27 3.81 -12.05
N GLY A 84 1.74 5.05 -11.83
CA GLY A 84 1.72 6.12 -12.83
C GLY A 84 0.30 6.61 -13.17
N ASP A 85 -0.70 6.24 -12.39
CA ASP A 85 -2.12 6.47 -12.67
C ASP A 85 -2.75 7.64 -11.88
N SER A 86 -1.91 8.39 -11.16
CA SER A 86 -2.31 9.57 -10.39
C SER A 86 -3.09 10.59 -11.24
N LEU A 87 -3.99 11.33 -10.58
CA LEU A 87 -4.75 12.39 -11.23
C LEU A 87 -3.83 13.53 -11.67
N LYS A 88 -4.04 14.04 -12.89
CA LYS A 88 -3.29 15.20 -13.42
C LYS A 88 -3.72 16.52 -12.77
N THR A 89 -4.94 16.56 -12.23
CA THR A 89 -5.55 17.74 -11.61
C THR A 89 -6.10 17.36 -10.23
N ALA A 90 -6.40 18.36 -9.39
CA ALA A 90 -7.08 18.12 -8.12
C ALA A 90 -8.36 17.29 -8.30
N PRO A 91 -8.61 16.30 -7.42
CA PRO A 91 -9.90 15.63 -7.36
C PRO A 91 -11.03 16.62 -7.05
N LYS A 92 -12.25 16.28 -7.49
CA LYS A 92 -13.44 17.10 -7.23
C LYS A 92 -13.61 17.33 -5.73
N GLY A 93 -13.79 18.58 -5.32
CA GLY A 93 -13.99 18.98 -3.93
C GLY A 93 -12.75 19.56 -3.24
N TYR A 94 -11.57 19.48 -3.87
CA TYR A 94 -10.32 19.98 -3.30
C TYR A 94 -9.69 21.06 -4.18
N SER A 95 -9.03 22.04 -3.54
CA SER A 95 -8.29 23.10 -4.24
C SER A 95 -7.08 22.54 -4.98
N GLN A 96 -6.68 23.16 -6.11
CA GLN A 96 -5.40 22.84 -6.75
C GLN A 96 -4.20 23.23 -5.87
N ASP A 97 -4.39 24.22 -4.99
CA ASP A 97 -3.35 24.74 -4.09
C ASP A 97 -3.39 24.07 -2.70
N HIS A 98 -4.10 22.94 -2.57
CA HIS A 98 -4.19 22.22 -1.31
C HIS A 98 -2.80 21.74 -0.84
N GLU A 99 -2.47 21.92 0.44
CA GLU A 99 -1.14 21.61 0.98
C GLU A 99 -0.74 20.11 0.89
N HIS A 100 -1.74 19.26 0.68
CA HIS A 100 -1.59 17.80 0.52
C HIS A 100 -2.02 17.33 -0.88
N ILE A 101 -2.04 18.23 -1.87
CA ILE A 101 -2.55 17.93 -3.21
C ILE A 101 -1.90 16.70 -3.87
N ASP A 102 -0.60 16.51 -3.67
CA ASP A 102 0.14 15.38 -4.23
C ASP A 102 -0.39 14.03 -3.71
N LEU A 103 -0.81 13.99 -2.44
CA LEU A 103 -1.40 12.81 -1.82
C LEU A 103 -2.86 12.62 -2.26
N LEU A 104 -3.63 13.72 -2.36
CA LEU A 104 -5.03 13.68 -2.80
C LEU A 104 -5.16 13.15 -4.24
N ARG A 105 -4.18 13.42 -5.10
CA ARG A 105 -4.17 12.96 -6.49
C ARG A 105 -3.92 11.46 -6.64
N LEU A 106 -3.41 10.78 -5.61
CA LEU A 106 -3.14 9.34 -5.65
C LEU A 106 -4.43 8.54 -5.85
N LYS A 107 -4.28 7.37 -6.48
CA LYS A 107 -5.31 6.34 -6.61
C LYS A 107 -4.95 5.03 -5.94
N THR A 108 -3.68 4.87 -5.56
CA THR A 108 -3.16 3.75 -4.78
C THR A 108 -2.56 4.33 -3.49
N PHE A 109 -2.95 3.76 -2.36
CA PHE A 109 -2.44 4.08 -1.03
C PHE A 109 -1.82 2.81 -0.43
N ALA A 110 -0.78 2.31 -1.10
CA ALA A 110 -0.11 1.07 -0.75
C ALA A 110 1.40 1.22 -0.81
N VAL A 111 2.09 0.40 -0.03
CA VAL A 111 3.55 0.34 0.03
C VAL A 111 4.03 -1.10 -0.14
N GLN A 112 5.29 -1.25 -0.56
CA GLN A 112 5.92 -2.53 -0.82
C GLN A 112 7.34 -2.58 -0.25
N HIS A 113 7.72 -3.75 0.25
CA HIS A 113 9.05 -4.15 0.69
C HIS A 113 9.47 -5.36 -0.14
N ASP A 114 10.50 -5.20 -0.97
CA ASP A 114 11.00 -6.28 -1.80
C ASP A 114 11.80 -7.29 -0.96
N LEU A 115 11.68 -8.56 -1.30
CA LEU A 115 12.37 -9.66 -0.66
C LEU A 115 13.23 -10.40 -1.69
N THR A 116 14.44 -10.72 -1.30
CA THR A 116 15.31 -11.60 -2.08
C THR A 116 14.94 -13.08 -1.85
N GLN A 117 15.30 -13.96 -2.80
CA GLN A 117 15.10 -15.40 -2.61
C GLN A 117 15.89 -15.98 -1.42
N ASN A 118 17.00 -15.35 -1.07
CA ASN A 118 17.80 -15.75 0.10
C ASN A 118 17.07 -15.41 1.39
N GLU A 119 16.46 -14.22 1.48
CA GLU A 119 15.66 -13.84 2.66
C GLU A 119 14.43 -14.74 2.81
N VAL A 120 13.77 -15.11 1.72
CA VAL A 120 12.59 -16.00 1.75
C VAL A 120 12.94 -17.41 2.27
N GLN A 121 14.12 -17.92 1.92
CA GLN A 121 14.58 -19.27 2.31
C GLN A 121 15.32 -19.31 3.66
N ALA A 122 15.57 -18.15 4.27
CA ALA A 122 16.29 -18.08 5.54
C ALA A 122 15.42 -18.57 6.71
N ASP A 123 16.05 -19.18 7.71
CA ASP A 123 15.38 -19.70 8.91
C ASP A 123 14.62 -18.62 9.69
N ASP A 124 15.04 -17.36 9.56
CA ASP A 124 14.45 -16.19 10.21
C ASP A 124 13.42 -15.44 9.34
N PHE A 125 13.03 -15.99 8.18
CA PHE A 125 12.08 -15.34 7.28
C PHE A 125 10.78 -14.92 7.97
N LYS A 126 10.25 -15.77 8.87
CA LYS A 126 9.07 -15.43 9.68
C LYS A 126 9.30 -14.20 10.56
N ALA A 127 10.48 -14.07 11.18
CA ALA A 127 10.83 -12.93 12.01
C ALA A 127 10.93 -11.65 11.16
N LYS A 128 11.52 -11.74 9.96
CA LYS A 128 11.56 -10.65 8.97
C LYS A 128 10.15 -10.17 8.59
N CYS A 129 9.23 -11.09 8.29
CA CYS A 129 7.83 -10.73 7.99
C CYS A 129 7.16 -9.96 9.14
N ILE A 130 7.42 -10.36 10.39
CA ILE A 130 6.89 -9.69 11.59
C ILE A 130 7.50 -8.29 11.75
N GLU A 131 8.80 -8.14 11.51
CA GLU A 131 9.49 -6.85 11.56
C GLU A 131 8.91 -5.87 10.55
N VAL A 132 8.80 -6.29 9.28
CA VAL A 132 8.20 -5.49 8.20
C VAL A 132 6.76 -5.12 8.55
N TYR A 133 5.96 -6.06 9.05
CA TYR A 133 4.59 -5.76 9.49
C TYR A 133 4.53 -4.70 10.59
N LYS A 134 5.41 -4.77 11.59
CA LYS A 134 5.45 -3.80 12.70
C LYS A 134 5.77 -2.40 12.18
N GLU A 135 6.70 -2.26 11.24
CA GLU A 135 7.01 -0.97 10.63
C GLU A 135 5.85 -0.44 9.76
N MET A 136 5.10 -1.34 9.10
CA MET A 136 3.93 -0.97 8.30
C MET A 136 2.70 -0.59 9.15
N LYS A 137 2.63 -1.04 10.41
CA LYS A 137 1.44 -0.92 11.26
C LYS A 137 0.90 0.52 11.40
N PRO A 138 1.72 1.57 11.65
CA PRO A 138 1.21 2.93 11.75
C PRO A 138 0.55 3.43 10.46
N PHE A 139 1.14 3.08 9.31
CA PHE A 139 0.59 3.40 7.98
C PHE A 139 -0.78 2.75 7.79
N ARG A 140 -0.90 1.44 8.04
CA ARG A 140 -2.18 0.73 7.93
C ARG A 140 -3.21 1.26 8.93
N ALA A 141 -2.80 1.59 10.15
CA ALA A 141 -3.70 2.12 11.17
C ALA A 141 -4.32 3.47 10.75
N TYR A 142 -3.53 4.36 10.13
CA TYR A 142 -4.05 5.61 9.55
C TYR A 142 -5.11 5.32 8.48
N LEU A 143 -4.79 4.46 7.51
CA LEU A 143 -5.69 4.13 6.41
C LEU A 143 -6.98 3.44 6.89
N ASN A 144 -6.87 2.51 7.84
CA ASN A 144 -8.03 1.81 8.40
C ASN A 144 -8.95 2.78 9.16
N LYS A 145 -8.38 3.71 9.94
CA LYS A 145 -9.16 4.74 10.61
C LYS A 145 -9.94 5.60 9.61
N ALA A 146 -9.30 5.97 8.49
CA ALA A 146 -9.91 6.79 7.46
C ALA A 146 -11.16 6.15 6.82
N VAL A 147 -11.24 4.82 6.75
CA VAL A 147 -12.33 4.12 6.04
C VAL A 147 -13.40 3.51 6.97
N THR A 148 -13.20 3.61 8.29
CA THR A 148 -14.11 3.00 9.29
C THR A 148 -15.31 3.88 9.60
N VAL A 149 -15.22 5.18 9.34
CA VAL A 149 -16.34 6.13 9.44
C VAL A 149 -17.40 5.92 8.37
#